data_AF-A0A6G0X8I0-F1
#
_entry.id   AF-A0A6G0X8I0-F1
#
_cell.length_a   1.000
_cell.length_b   1.000
_cell.length_c   1.000
_cell.angle_alpha   90.00
_cell.angle_beta   90.00
_cell.angle_gamma   90.00
#
_symmetry.space_group_name_H-M   'P 1'
#
loop_
_entity.id
_entity.type
_entity.pdbx_description
1 polymer ?
#
loop_
_entity_poly.entity_id
_entity_poly.type
_entity_poly.pdbx_seq_one_letter_code
_entity_poly.pdbx_strand_id
1 'polypeptide(L)'
;MPKDATHAPRQRIYSNASESALDQLSELQTSFDNLARKVKEIEWQVTVHNATPTVSRSDLLESKDAIAQMVGALDKLQYNGIDGVITAQLKSGKERVRDQRKALNRHCEALRTSMMSLHQQLTVHVSTCS
;
A
#
# COMPACT_ATOMS: atom_id res chain seq x y z
N MET A 1 -22.27 24.99 -42.81
CA MET A 1 -21.66 24.98 -41.46
C MET A 1 -22.61 25.61 -40.47
N PRO A 2 -22.85 24.99 -39.30
CA PRO A 2 -23.10 25.73 -38.08
C PRO A 2 -22.08 25.38 -36.99
N LYS A 3 -21.71 26.41 -36.23
CA LYS A 3 -20.78 26.43 -35.10
C LYS A 3 -21.53 26.25 -33.78
N ASP A 4 -20.75 25.97 -32.74
CA ASP A 4 -21.06 26.10 -31.31
C ASP A 4 -21.67 24.88 -30.61
N ALA A 5 -20.81 23.89 -30.38
CA ALA A 5 -20.96 22.92 -29.30
C ALA A 5 -20.62 23.60 -27.96
N THR A 6 -21.64 24.09 -27.27
CA THR A 6 -21.59 24.53 -25.87
C THR A 6 -21.10 23.38 -24.99
N HIS A 7 -19.83 23.40 -24.62
CA HIS A 7 -19.29 22.52 -23.60
C HIS A 7 -19.83 22.99 -22.24
N ALA A 8 -20.82 22.27 -21.72
CA ALA A 8 -21.28 22.47 -20.34
C ALA A 8 -20.06 22.35 -19.40
N PRO A 9 -19.88 23.27 -18.43
CA PRO A 9 -18.80 23.13 -17.45
C PRO A 9 -19.02 21.83 -16.68
N ARG A 10 -18.03 20.93 -16.64
CA ARG A 10 -18.00 19.86 -15.64
C ARG A 10 -18.15 20.52 -14.28
N GLN A 11 -19.30 20.38 -13.64
CA GLN A 11 -19.53 20.89 -12.31
C GLN A 11 -18.50 20.25 -11.37
N ARG A 12 -17.55 21.04 -10.89
CA ARG A 12 -16.60 20.58 -9.87
C ARG A 12 -17.38 20.29 -8.60
N ILE A 13 -17.39 19.02 -8.20
CA ILE A 13 -18.07 18.55 -7.00
C ILE A 13 -17.30 18.98 -5.73
N TYR A 14 -15.99 19.21 -5.85
CA TYR A 14 -15.11 19.58 -4.76
C TYR A 14 -14.22 20.78 -5.07
N SER A 15 -13.66 21.38 -4.02
CA SER A 15 -12.59 22.37 -4.15
C SER A 15 -11.29 21.75 -4.66
N ASN A 16 -10.47 22.52 -5.38
CA ASN A 16 -9.16 22.07 -5.88
C ASN A 16 -8.27 21.43 -4.80
N ALA A 17 -8.31 21.96 -3.56
CA ALA A 17 -7.56 21.39 -2.44
C ALA A 17 -8.03 19.97 -2.05
N SER A 18 -9.33 19.73 -2.17
CA SER A 18 -9.91 18.42 -1.88
C SER A 18 -9.65 17.45 -3.03
N GLU A 19 -9.74 17.91 -4.28
CA GLU A 19 -9.35 17.11 -5.45
C GLU A 19 -7.88 16.68 -5.34
N SER A 20 -6.97 17.62 -5.07
CA SER A 20 -5.54 17.33 -4.88
C SER A 20 -5.28 16.34 -3.73
N ALA A 21 -6.00 16.45 -2.60
CA ALA A 21 -5.87 15.50 -1.50
C ALA A 21 -6.40 14.10 -1.87
N LEU A 22 -7.48 14.03 -2.66
CA LEU A 22 -8.03 12.75 -3.16
C LEU A 22 -7.09 12.10 -4.18
N ASP A 23 -6.47 12.90 -5.06
CA ASP A 23 -5.48 12.42 -6.03
C ASP A 23 -4.25 11.87 -5.31
N GLN A 24 -3.72 12.59 -4.31
CA GLN A 24 -2.62 12.12 -3.48
C GLN A 24 -2.96 10.80 -2.78
N LEU A 25 -4.17 10.66 -2.22
CA LEU A 25 -4.62 9.40 -1.61
C LEU A 25 -4.74 8.27 -2.64
N SER A 26 -5.11 8.57 -3.88
CA SER A 26 -5.18 7.59 -4.97
C SER A 26 -3.79 7.08 -5.39
N GLU A 27 -2.80 7.97 -5.44
CA GLU A 27 -1.40 7.61 -5.70
C GLU A 27 -0.81 6.76 -4.56
N LEU A 28 -1.12 7.12 -3.31
CA LEU A 28 -0.71 6.34 -2.14
C LEU A 28 -1.39 4.96 -2.12
N GLN A 29 -2.67 4.87 -2.48
CA GLN A 29 -3.37 3.60 -2.63
C GLN A 29 -2.71 2.71 -3.70
N THR A 30 -2.36 3.29 -4.85
CA THR A 30 -1.65 2.54 -5.92
C THR A 30 -0.30 2.01 -5.44
N SER A 31 0.43 2.84 -4.68
CA SER A 31 1.71 2.46 -4.08
C SER A 31 1.55 1.33 -3.05
N PHE A 32 0.50 1.42 -2.22
CA PHE A 32 0.12 0.37 -1.29
C PHE A 32 -0.24 -0.94 -2.01
N ASP A 33 -1.07 -0.88 -3.06
CA ASP A 33 -1.50 -2.07 -3.81
C ASP A 33 -0.32 -2.78 -4.47
N ASN A 34 0.64 -2.02 -4.98
CA ASN A 34 1.88 -2.57 -5.53
C ASN A 34 2.71 -3.28 -4.46
N LEU A 35 2.81 -2.69 -3.27
CA LEU A 35 3.54 -3.30 -2.15
C LEU A 35 2.82 -4.57 -1.66
N ALA A 36 1.51 -4.50 -1.48
CA ALA A 36 0.68 -5.63 -1.07
C ALA A 36 0.78 -6.81 -2.05
N ARG A 37 0.83 -6.52 -3.36
CA ARG A 37 1.02 -7.54 -4.41
C ARG A 37 2.37 -8.26 -4.24
N LYS A 38 3.46 -7.52 -4.03
CA LYS A 38 4.80 -8.09 -3.82
C LYS A 38 4.88 -8.96 -2.57
N VAL A 39 4.25 -8.52 -1.48
CA VAL A 39 4.15 -9.35 -0.26
C VAL A 39 3.44 -10.65 -0.53
N LYS A 40 2.29 -10.60 -1.23
CA LYS A 40 1.54 -11.82 -1.58
C LYS A 40 2.33 -12.75 -2.49
N GLU A 41 3.14 -12.21 -3.39
CA GLU A 41 4.01 -13.01 -4.25
C GLU A 41 5.06 -13.77 -3.44
N ILE A 42 5.72 -13.10 -2.49
CA ILE A 42 6.67 -13.76 -1.58
C ILE A 42 5.95 -14.74 -0.65
N GLU A 43 4.80 -14.36 -0.09
CA GLU A 43 3.98 -15.27 0.72
C GLU A 43 3.61 -16.54 -0.04
N TRP A 44 3.20 -16.40 -1.31
CA TRP A 44 2.89 -17.51 -2.19
C TRP A 44 4.12 -18.37 -2.48
N GLN A 45 5.25 -17.76 -2.84
CA GLN A 45 6.52 -18.47 -3.04
C GLN A 45 6.88 -19.26 -1.77
N VAL A 46 6.83 -18.63 -0.60
CA VAL A 46 7.18 -19.28 0.67
C VAL A 46 6.19 -20.37 1.03
N THR A 47 4.88 -20.19 0.85
CA THR A 47 3.88 -21.21 1.22
C THR A 47 3.83 -22.38 0.25
N VAL A 48 3.86 -22.13 -1.06
CA VAL A 48 3.92 -23.18 -2.10
C VAL A 48 5.23 -23.92 -2.03
N HIS A 49 6.34 -23.21 -1.83
CA HIS A 49 7.62 -23.87 -1.74
C HIS A 49 7.88 -24.49 -0.37
N ASN A 50 7.29 -24.02 0.74
CA ASN A 50 7.30 -24.77 2.01
C ASN A 50 6.59 -26.13 1.90
N ALA A 51 5.73 -26.33 0.88
CA ALA A 51 5.15 -27.63 0.57
C ALA A 51 6.07 -28.54 -0.27
N THR A 52 7.26 -28.06 -0.69
CA THR A 52 8.24 -28.83 -1.47
C THR A 52 9.66 -28.67 -0.91
N PRO A 53 10.39 -29.76 -0.56
CA PRO A 53 11.69 -29.70 0.13
C PRO A 53 12.86 -29.15 -0.71
N THR A 54 12.60 -28.32 -1.72
CA THR A 54 13.56 -27.89 -2.75
C THR A 54 14.00 -26.43 -2.64
N VAL A 55 13.50 -25.65 -1.67
CA VAL A 55 13.93 -24.24 -1.52
C VAL A 55 15.31 -24.17 -0.94
N SER A 56 16.20 -23.43 -1.60
CA SER A 56 17.53 -23.19 -1.07
C SER A 56 17.47 -22.22 0.12
N ARG A 57 18.39 -22.38 1.08
CA ARG A 57 18.53 -21.46 2.21
C ARG A 57 18.75 -20.01 1.75
N SER A 58 19.42 -19.81 0.61
CA SER A 58 19.63 -18.48 0.01
C SER A 58 18.31 -17.82 -0.40
N ASP A 59 17.39 -18.55 -1.02
CA ASP A 59 16.10 -17.99 -1.46
C ASP A 59 15.23 -17.58 -0.26
N LEU A 60 15.28 -18.36 0.84
CA LEU A 60 14.61 -18.02 2.09
C LEU A 60 15.19 -16.77 2.75
N LEU A 61 16.52 -16.61 2.70
CA LEU A 61 17.20 -15.41 3.19
C LEU A 61 16.83 -14.17 2.37
N GLU A 62 16.85 -14.28 1.04
CA GLU A 62 16.45 -13.20 0.14
C GLU A 62 14.99 -12.78 0.39
N SER A 63 14.08 -13.75 0.50
CA SER A 63 12.68 -13.49 0.84
C SER A 63 12.51 -12.78 2.18
N LYS A 64 13.27 -13.21 3.21
CA LYS A 64 13.25 -12.59 4.54
C LYS A 64 13.70 -11.14 4.48
N ASP A 65 14.82 -10.87 3.82
CA ASP A 65 15.36 -9.51 3.73
C ASP A 65 14.47 -8.61 2.87
N ALA A 66 13.87 -9.14 1.81
CA ALA A 66 12.87 -8.43 1.00
C ALA A 66 11.64 -8.02 1.82
N ILE A 67 11.11 -8.91 2.68
CA ILE A 67 10.01 -8.57 3.59
C ILE A 67 10.42 -7.47 4.57
N ALA A 68 11.62 -7.53 5.16
CA ALA A 68 12.10 -6.48 6.07
C ALA A 68 12.20 -5.12 5.38
N GLN A 69 12.71 -5.07 4.14
CA GLN A 69 12.75 -3.84 3.35
C GLN A 69 11.34 -3.30 3.03
N MET A 70 10.40 -4.18 2.72
CA MET A 70 9.02 -3.79 2.43
C MET A 70 8.28 -3.26 3.65
N VAL A 71 8.56 -3.74 4.87
CA VAL A 71 8.07 -3.13 6.12
C VAL A 71 8.53 -1.68 6.20
N GLY A 72 9.83 -1.42 5.99
CA GLY A 72 10.36 -0.06 5.99
C GLY A 72 9.77 0.83 4.88
N ALA A 73 9.42 0.26 3.72
CA ALA A 73 8.73 0.97 2.65
C ALA A 73 7.28 1.33 3.02
N LEU A 74 6.56 0.42 3.69
CA LEU A 74 5.21 0.64 4.19
C LEU A 74 5.18 1.73 5.27
N ASP A 75 6.15 1.72 6.18
CA ASP A 75 6.29 2.75 7.22
C ASP A 75 6.51 4.14 6.61
N LYS A 76 7.35 4.24 5.57
CA LYS A 76 7.55 5.50 4.83
C LYS A 76 6.28 5.95 4.11
N LEU A 77 5.53 5.03 3.49
CA LEU A 77 4.27 5.33 2.80
C LEU A 77 3.25 5.91 3.79
N GLN A 78 3.15 5.33 4.99
CA GLN A 78 2.24 5.79 6.02
C GLN A 78 2.67 7.14 6.62
N TYR A 79 3.91 7.24 7.09
CA TYR A 79 4.40 8.43 7.80
C TYR A 79 4.56 9.65 6.89
N ASN A 80 5.19 9.50 5.72
CA ASN A 80 5.42 10.63 4.80
C ASN A 80 4.25 10.91 3.87
N GLY A 81 3.41 9.90 3.61
CA GLY A 81 2.30 9.98 2.67
C GLY A 81 0.97 10.20 3.37
N ILE A 82 0.43 9.14 3.96
CA ILE A 82 -0.96 9.10 4.45
C ILE A 82 -1.18 10.09 5.59
N ASP A 83 -0.30 10.09 6.58
CA ASP A 83 -0.42 10.96 7.75
C ASP A 83 -0.17 12.43 7.40
N GLY A 84 0.56 12.68 6.31
CA GLY A 84 0.80 14.00 5.73
C GLY A 84 -0.42 14.62 5.05
N VAL A 85 -1.50 13.87 4.78
CA VAL A 85 -2.71 14.41 4.15
C VAL A 85 -3.52 15.24 5.16
N ILE A 86 -3.39 16.57 5.06
CA ILE A 86 -4.05 17.54 5.95
C ILE A 86 -5.49 17.79 5.48
N THR A 87 -6.46 17.44 6.33
CA THR A 87 -7.89 17.63 6.04
C THR A 87 -8.53 18.83 6.74
N ALA A 88 -7.79 19.50 7.64
CA ALA A 88 -8.33 20.55 8.49
C ALA A 88 -8.91 21.74 7.69
N GLN A 89 -8.23 22.13 6.61
CA GLN A 89 -8.56 23.29 5.78
C GLN A 89 -9.57 23.00 4.65
N LEU A 90 -10.01 21.74 4.51
CA LEU A 90 -10.91 21.35 3.43
C LEU A 90 -12.34 21.83 3.72
N LYS A 91 -12.88 22.66 2.82
CA LYS A 91 -14.25 23.22 2.92
C LYS A 91 -15.31 22.32 2.27
N SER A 92 -14.89 21.37 1.44
CA SER A 92 -15.75 20.39 0.76
C SER A 92 -15.03 19.05 0.66
N GLY A 93 -15.74 17.93 0.53
CA GLY A 93 -15.12 16.60 0.37
C GLY A 93 -14.28 16.11 1.56
N LYS A 94 -14.23 16.85 2.68
CA LYS A 94 -13.42 16.56 3.85
C LYS A 94 -13.66 15.17 4.41
N GLU A 95 -14.92 14.79 4.60
CA GLU A 95 -15.26 13.47 5.13
C GLU A 95 -14.81 12.34 4.20
N ARG A 96 -14.98 12.51 2.87
CA ARG A 96 -14.46 11.55 1.89
C ARG A 96 -12.95 11.36 1.99
N VAL A 97 -12.18 12.45 2.09
CA VAL A 97 -10.72 12.40 2.26
C VAL A 97 -10.35 11.73 3.58
N ARG A 98 -11.06 12.04 4.68
CA ARG A 98 -10.83 11.42 6.00
C ARG A 98 -11.11 9.92 5.97
N ASP A 99 -12.20 9.50 5.34
CA ASP A 99 -12.59 8.10 5.23
C ASP A 99 -11.58 7.31 4.41
N GLN A 100 -11.15 7.83 3.26
CA GLN A 100 -10.10 7.20 2.45
C GLN A 100 -8.78 7.11 3.19
N ARG A 101 -8.35 8.20 3.87
CA ARG A 101 -7.14 8.19 4.70
C ARG A 101 -7.22 7.14 5.81
N LYS A 102 -8.36 7.06 6.50
CA LYS A 102 -8.59 6.09 7.59
C LYS A 102 -8.64 4.65 7.07
N ALA A 103 -9.22 4.42 5.89
CA ALA A 103 -9.23 3.10 5.26
C ALA A 103 -7.81 2.67 4.89
N LEU A 104 -7.05 3.55 4.23
CA LEU A 104 -5.68 3.25 3.80
C LEU A 104 -4.74 3.03 5.00
N ASN A 105 -4.87 3.80 6.09
CA ASN A 105 -4.13 3.52 7.33
C ASN A 105 -4.47 2.14 7.92
N ARG A 106 -5.75 1.76 7.94
CA ARG A 106 -6.15 0.41 8.40
C ARG A 106 -5.58 -0.69 7.52
N HIS A 107 -5.53 -0.48 6.21
CA HIS A 107 -4.91 -1.44 5.29
C HIS A 107 -3.39 -1.54 5.50
N CYS A 108 -2.71 -0.42 5.80
CA CYS A 108 -1.30 -0.43 6.16
C CYS A 108 -1.04 -1.24 7.44
N GLU A 109 -1.82 -1.04 8.50
CA GLU A 109 -1.66 -1.82 9.73
C GLU A 109 -1.87 -3.32 9.51
N ALA A 110 -2.89 -3.69 8.73
CA ALA A 110 -3.14 -5.09 8.39
C ALA A 110 -1.98 -5.70 7.60
N LEU A 111 -1.49 -5.01 6.57
CA LEU A 111 -0.38 -5.47 5.76
C LEU A 111 0.93 -5.57 6.57
N ARG A 112 1.20 -4.60 7.46
CA ARG A 112 2.34 -4.63 8.38
C ARG A 112 2.31 -5.88 9.25
N THR A 113 1.15 -6.18 9.83
CA THR A 113 0.96 -7.38 10.66
C THR A 113 1.27 -8.65 9.86
N SER A 114 0.77 -8.75 8.62
CA SER A 114 1.06 -9.88 7.73
C SER A 114 2.57 -9.98 7.40
N MET A 115 3.22 -8.87 7.04
CA MET A 115 4.65 -8.84 6.76
C MET A 115 5.49 -9.27 7.97
N MET A 116 5.18 -8.78 9.18
CA MET A 116 5.89 -9.17 10.40
C MET A 116 5.73 -10.66 10.70
N SER A 117 4.52 -11.20 10.55
CA SER A 117 4.27 -12.63 10.70
C SER A 117 5.08 -13.46 9.70
N LEU A 118 5.07 -13.07 8.43
CA LEU A 118 5.82 -13.76 7.37
C LEU A 118 7.33 -13.69 7.59
N HIS A 119 7.85 -12.53 8.00
CA HIS A 119 9.26 -12.36 8.36
C HIS A 119 9.67 -13.28 9.52
N GLN A 120 8.81 -13.39 10.54
CA GLN A 120 9.06 -14.28 11.68
C GLN A 120 9.08 -15.75 11.25
N GLN A 121 8.15 -16.18 10.40
CA GLN A 121 8.11 -17.54 9.86
C GLN A 121 9.40 -17.84 9.08
N LEU A 122 9.79 -16.95 8.16
CA LEU A 122 11.02 -17.07 7.38
C LEU A 122 12.27 -17.15 8.26
N THR A 123 12.32 -16.35 9.32
CA THR A 123 13.43 -16.38 10.30
C THR A 123 13.56 -17.77 10.95
N VAL A 124 12.44 -18.37 11.35
CA VAL A 124 12.42 -19.72 11.91
C VAL A 124 12.88 -20.74 10.87
N HIS A 125 12.34 -20.71 9.65
CA HIS A 125 12.73 -21.64 8.59
C HIS A 125 14.22 -21.59 8.26
N VAL A 126 14.78 -20.40 8.08
CA VAL A 126 16.22 -20.21 7.83
C VAL A 126 17.07 -20.81 8.95
N SER A 127 16.63 -20.70 10.20
CA SER A 127 17.37 -21.28 11.35
C SER A 127 17.34 -22.81 11.37
N THR A 128 16.24 -23.42 10.90
CA THR A 128 16.06 -24.88 10.88
C THR A 128 16.71 -25.59 9.69
N CYS A 129 16.94 -24.90 8.57
CA CYS A 129 17.61 -25.43 7.37
C CYS A 129 19.14 -25.44 7.51
N SER A 130 19.65 -25.93 8.65
CA SER A 130 21.09 -26.03 8.95
C SER A 130 21.71 -27.32 8.42
#